data_AF-A0A921NV83-F1
#
_entry.id   AF-A0A921NV83-F1
#
_cell.length_a   1.000
_cell.length_b   1.000
_cell.length_c   1.000
_cell.angle_alpha   90.00
_cell.angle_beta   90.00
_cell.angle_gamma   90.00
#
_symmetry.space_group_name_H-M   'P 1'
#
loop_
_entity.id
_entity.type
_entity.pdbx_description
1 polymer ?
#
loop_
_entity_poly.entity_id
_entity_poly.type
_entity_poly.pdbx_seq_one_letter_code
_entity_poly.pdbx_strand_id
1 'polypeptide(L)'
;MASLIRRATGVPGALLYRDANAIAGQPFYYGILEYAPSGLLMMSGAILAFETLKHRRREPRKAMLALLVLALLTLFLGADDLLMLHESAWYVGLEESHVILWEDALLVIALVLDPMAMLQPLAMVAVAALAMLGLAATEDMLGIRPLGVGLEDYLEIIGFSFWSVYLLARAWAR
;
A
#
# COMPACT_ATOMS: atom_id res chain seq x y z
N MET A 1 -5.33 19.51 6.11
CA MET A 1 -6.16 18.56 5.35
C MET A 1 -7.55 18.40 5.95
N ALA A 2 -7.69 18.03 7.23
CA ALA A 2 -8.98 17.94 7.95
C ALA A 2 -9.90 19.17 7.81
N SER A 3 -9.34 20.39 7.87
CA SER A 3 -10.10 21.64 7.71
C SER A 3 -10.57 21.91 6.28
N LEU A 4 -9.87 21.40 5.27
CA LEU A 4 -10.25 21.50 3.86
C LEU A 4 -11.37 20.51 3.55
N ILE A 5 -11.26 19.27 4.02
CA ILE A 5 -12.27 18.24 3.79
C ILE A 5 -13.58 18.63 4.48
N ARG A 6 -13.53 19.08 5.74
CA ARG A 6 -14.73 19.60 6.43
C ARG A 6 -15.42 20.73 5.66
N ARG A 7 -14.66 21.61 5.01
CA ARG A 7 -15.21 22.72 4.21
C ARG A 7 -15.81 22.24 2.89
N ALA A 8 -15.25 21.20 2.28
CA ALA A 8 -15.70 20.67 1.00
C ALA A 8 -16.90 19.70 1.13
N THR A 9 -16.91 18.86 2.17
CA THR A 9 -17.85 17.73 2.30
C THR A 9 -18.82 17.86 3.48
N GLY A 10 -18.56 18.76 4.42
CA GLY A 10 -19.32 18.88 5.67
C GLY A 10 -19.07 17.76 6.68
N VAL A 11 -18.28 16.74 6.33
CA VAL A 11 -17.96 15.60 7.20
C VAL A 11 -16.95 16.03 8.28
N PRO A 12 -17.16 15.67 9.57
CA PRO A 12 -16.17 15.89 10.61
C PRO A 12 -14.83 15.24 10.21
N GLY A 13 -13.79 16.06 10.04
CA GLY A 13 -12.47 15.56 9.64
C GLY A 13 -11.85 14.56 10.63
N ALA A 14 -12.38 14.45 11.84
CA ALA A 14 -11.99 13.40 12.79
C ALA A 14 -12.37 11.99 12.31
N LEU A 15 -13.44 11.83 11.51
CA LEU A 15 -13.86 10.53 10.98
C LEU A 15 -12.85 9.92 10.00
N LEU A 16 -12.03 10.76 9.35
CA LEU A 16 -10.96 10.32 8.44
C LEU A 16 -9.75 9.70 9.12
N TYR A 17 -9.55 10.05 10.40
CA TYR A 17 -8.38 9.61 11.17
C TYR A 17 -8.81 8.74 12.35
N ARG A 18 -10.09 8.36 12.39
CA ARG A 18 -10.63 7.58 13.48
C ARG A 18 -10.50 6.12 13.09
N ASP A 19 -9.50 5.50 13.69
CA ASP A 19 -9.26 4.06 13.73
C ASP A 19 -10.58 3.27 13.83
N ALA A 20 -10.84 2.39 12.86
CA ALA A 20 -12.02 1.55 12.77
C ALA A 20 -12.10 0.56 13.95
N ASN A 21 -10.96 0.03 14.39
CA ASN A 21 -10.84 -0.81 15.58
C ASN A 21 -11.21 -0.03 16.85
N ALA A 22 -10.84 1.24 16.95
CA ALA A 22 -11.27 2.11 18.05
C ALA A 22 -12.77 2.40 18.03
N ILE A 23 -13.42 2.44 16.86
CA ILE A 23 -14.89 2.53 16.73
C ILE A 23 -15.54 1.21 17.15
N ALA A 24 -14.96 0.08 16.76
CA ALA A 24 -15.43 -1.26 17.09
C ALA A 24 -15.18 -1.66 18.56
N GLY A 25 -14.48 -0.83 19.34
CA GLY A 25 -14.17 -1.12 20.75
C GLY A 25 -13.11 -2.22 20.93
N GLN A 26 -12.29 -2.44 19.90
CA GLN A 26 -11.19 -3.40 19.94
C GLN A 26 -10.06 -2.91 20.87
N PRO A 27 -9.20 -3.83 21.35
CA PRO A 27 -8.03 -3.46 22.14
C PRO A 27 -7.10 -2.47 21.41
N PHE A 28 -6.46 -1.57 22.17
CA PHE A 28 -5.61 -0.50 21.63
C PHE A 28 -4.46 -0.98 20.70
N TYR A 29 -4.01 -2.23 20.85
CA TYR A 29 -2.92 -2.76 20.03
C TYR A 29 -3.32 -2.98 18.58
N TYR A 30 -4.62 -3.10 18.26
CA TYR A 30 -5.09 -3.20 16.88
C TYR A 30 -4.77 -1.96 16.07
N GLY A 31 -4.99 -0.76 16.62
CA GLY A 31 -4.57 0.48 15.95
C GLY A 31 -3.05 0.52 15.70
N ILE A 32 -2.22 0.00 16.61
CA ILE A 32 -0.77 -0.11 16.37
C ILE A 32 -0.47 -1.08 15.22
N LEU A 33 -1.20 -2.19 15.13
CA LEU A 33 -1.05 -3.19 14.09
C LEU A 33 -1.48 -2.66 12.71
N GLU A 34 -2.47 -1.78 12.61
CA GLU A 34 -2.85 -1.09 11.36
C GLU A 34 -1.82 -0.01 10.97
N TYR A 35 -1.38 0.82 11.92
CA TYR A 35 -0.47 1.92 11.59
C TYR A 35 0.96 1.46 11.24
N ALA A 36 1.41 0.32 11.75
CA ALA A 36 2.79 -0.14 11.55
C ALA A 36 3.09 -0.55 10.08
N PRO A 37 2.26 -1.36 9.39
CA PRO A 37 2.42 -1.67 7.97
C PRO A 37 2.32 -0.43 7.08
N SER A 38 1.31 0.42 7.29
CA SER A 38 1.21 1.75 6.67
C SER A 38 2.51 2.56 6.78
N GLY A 39 3.07 2.66 7.99
CA GLY A 39 4.34 3.35 8.23
C GLY A 39 5.51 2.69 7.50
N LEU A 40 5.54 1.36 7.44
CA LEU A 40 6.55 0.59 6.72
C LEU A 40 6.49 0.85 5.21
N LEU A 41 5.29 0.89 4.62
CA LEU A 41 5.06 1.25 3.21
C LEU A 41 5.51 2.68 2.94
N MET A 42 5.13 3.62 3.80
CA MET A 42 5.54 5.03 3.70
C MET A 42 7.06 5.18 3.68
N MET A 43 7.75 4.53 4.63
CA MET A 43 9.21 4.58 4.71
C MET A 43 9.88 3.91 3.51
N SER A 44 9.43 2.71 3.13
CA SER A 44 10.04 1.96 2.03
C SER A 44 9.84 2.65 0.68
N GLY A 45 8.65 3.18 0.42
CA GLY A 45 8.35 4.00 -0.76
C GLY A 45 9.21 5.27 -0.83
N ALA A 46 9.35 5.98 0.29
CA ALA A 46 10.19 7.18 0.36
C ALA A 46 11.68 6.87 0.15
N ILE A 47 12.20 5.79 0.76
CA ILE A 47 13.58 5.33 0.56
C ILE A 47 13.82 4.96 -0.91
N LEU A 48 12.89 4.21 -1.52
CA LEU A 48 12.99 3.82 -2.92
C LEU A 48 13.00 5.04 -3.84
N ALA A 49 12.10 6.01 -3.64
CA ALA A 49 12.08 7.25 -4.40
C ALA A 49 13.40 8.01 -4.26
N PHE A 50 13.88 8.20 -3.02
CA PHE A 50 15.11 8.92 -2.74
C PHE A 50 16.33 8.26 -3.39
N GLU A 51 16.54 6.95 -3.19
CA GLU A 51 17.67 6.22 -3.77
C GLU A 51 17.60 6.18 -5.31
N THR A 52 16.39 6.12 -5.89
CA THR A 52 16.21 6.23 -7.35
C THR A 52 16.64 7.58 -7.88
N LEU A 53 16.23 8.67 -7.23
CA LEU A 53 16.58 10.02 -7.66
C LEU A 53 18.08 10.32 -7.47
N LYS A 54 18.67 9.81 -6.39
CA LYS A 54 20.11 9.90 -6.10
C LYS A 54 20.96 9.20 -7.16
N HIS A 55 20.54 8.02 -7.62
CA HIS A 55 21.26 7.21 -8.60
C HIS A 55 20.74 7.32 -10.03
N ARG A 56 19.91 8.33 -10.34
CA ARG A 56 19.22 8.52 -11.63
C ARG A 56 20.09 8.50 -12.90
N ARG A 57 21.41 8.72 -12.76
CA ARG A 57 22.36 8.73 -13.89
C ARG A 57 22.95 7.35 -14.20
N ARG A 58 22.80 6.37 -13.29
CA ARG A 58 23.33 5.02 -13.44
C ARG A 58 22.36 4.07 -14.14
N GLU A 59 21.06 4.34 -13.98
CA GLU A 59 19.99 3.48 -14.47
C GLU A 59 19.52 3.87 -15.89
N PRO A 60 19.16 2.89 -16.73
CA PRO A 60 18.38 3.15 -17.92
C PRO A 60 17.09 3.92 -17.58
N ARG A 61 16.70 4.87 -18.42
CA ARG A 61 15.52 5.73 -18.17
C ARG A 61 14.25 4.94 -17.83
N LYS A 62 14.01 3.82 -18.50
CA LYS A 62 12.84 2.97 -18.24
C LYS A 62 12.88 2.31 -16.86
N ALA A 63 14.02 1.75 -16.46
CA ALA A 63 14.22 1.18 -15.14
C ALA A 63 14.03 2.24 -14.05
N MET A 64 14.65 3.42 -14.22
CA MET A 64 14.45 4.55 -13.30
C MET A 64 12.97 4.93 -13.15
N LEU A 65 12.22 5.02 -14.25
CA LEU A 65 10.79 5.33 -14.22
C LEU A 65 9.99 4.22 -13.53
N ALA A 66 10.27 2.94 -13.81
CA ALA A 66 9.62 1.81 -13.15
C ALA A 66 9.78 1.89 -11.62
N LEU A 67 10.97 2.24 -11.15
CA LEU A 67 11.30 2.35 -9.74
C LEU A 67 10.61 3.54 -9.06
N LEU A 68 10.46 4.66 -9.77
CA LEU A 68 9.68 5.79 -9.28
C LEU A 68 8.18 5.48 -9.24
N VAL A 69 7.67 4.73 -10.21
CA VAL A 69 6.27 4.26 -10.20
C VAL A 69 6.04 3.29 -9.06
N LEU A 70 6.95 2.34 -8.80
CA LEU A 70 6.88 1.47 -7.63
C LEU A 70 6.93 2.25 -6.31
N ALA A 71 7.79 3.26 -6.22
CA ALA A 71 7.83 4.12 -5.04
C ALA A 71 6.51 4.87 -4.84
N LEU A 72 5.92 5.39 -5.92
CA LEU A 72 4.63 6.06 -5.87
C LEU A 72 3.49 5.11 -5.50
N LEU A 73 3.44 3.92 -6.09
CA LEU A 73 2.49 2.86 -5.72
C LEU A 73 2.58 2.54 -4.23
N THR A 74 3.80 2.39 -3.70
CA THR A 74 4.01 2.01 -2.30
C THR A 74 3.59 3.14 -1.34
N LEU A 75 3.88 4.39 -1.71
CA LEU A 75 3.39 5.56 -0.97
C LEU A 75 1.87 5.68 -1.08
N PHE A 76 1.27 5.27 -2.20
CA PHE A 76 -0.18 5.28 -2.36
C PHE A 76 -0.83 4.19 -1.51
N LEU A 77 -0.35 2.95 -1.55
CA LEU A 77 -0.81 1.85 -0.69
C LEU A 77 -0.71 2.21 0.80
N GLY A 78 0.43 2.76 1.23
CA GLY A 78 0.56 3.19 2.63
C GLY A 78 -0.31 4.39 2.99
N ALA A 79 -0.77 5.20 2.02
CA ALA A 79 -1.67 6.32 2.27
C ALA A 79 -3.11 5.84 2.29
N ASP A 80 -3.43 4.89 1.42
CA ASP A 80 -4.70 4.19 1.37
C ASP A 80 -4.97 3.49 2.69
N ASP A 81 -4.08 2.59 3.13
CA ASP A 81 -4.18 1.88 4.41
C ASP A 81 -4.26 2.86 5.61
N LEU A 82 -3.40 3.88 5.64
CA LEU A 82 -3.33 4.85 6.75
C LEU A 82 -4.59 5.72 6.88
N LEU A 83 -5.23 6.04 5.76
CA LEU A 83 -6.39 6.94 5.69
C LEU A 83 -7.68 6.20 5.34
N MET A 84 -7.61 4.88 5.22
CA MET A 84 -8.65 3.97 4.73
C MET A 84 -9.31 4.53 3.47
N LEU A 85 -8.53 4.92 2.45
CA LEU A 85 -9.10 5.62 1.28
C LEU A 85 -10.07 4.71 0.52
N HIS A 86 -9.78 3.42 0.38
CA HIS A 86 -10.66 2.46 -0.26
C HIS A 86 -12.03 2.35 0.44
N GLU A 87 -12.08 2.44 1.77
CA GLU A 87 -13.35 2.45 2.51
C GLU A 87 -14.04 3.82 2.54
N SER A 88 -13.25 4.89 2.55
CA SER A 88 -13.73 6.20 2.96
C SER A 88 -13.85 7.19 1.81
N ALA A 89 -13.16 7.01 0.69
CA ALA A 89 -13.09 7.99 -0.41
C ALA A 89 -14.44 8.35 -1.06
N TRP A 90 -15.53 7.66 -0.71
CA TRP A 90 -16.90 8.04 -1.07
C TRP A 90 -17.24 9.48 -0.65
N TYR A 91 -16.62 10.04 0.39
CA TYR A 91 -16.85 11.45 0.78
C TYR A 91 -16.35 12.46 -0.28
N VAL A 92 -15.43 12.07 -1.17
CA VAL A 92 -14.99 12.87 -2.33
C VAL A 92 -15.58 12.38 -3.66
N GLY A 93 -16.55 11.45 -3.61
CA GLY A 93 -17.21 10.91 -4.82
C GLY A 93 -16.38 9.85 -5.55
N LEU A 94 -15.46 9.19 -4.86
CA LEU A 94 -14.74 8.02 -5.37
C LEU A 94 -15.32 6.74 -4.75
N GLU A 95 -15.51 5.72 -5.56
CA GLU A 95 -15.82 4.36 -5.07
C GLU A 95 -14.52 3.60 -4.81
N GLU A 96 -14.57 2.60 -3.94
CA GLU A 96 -13.48 1.67 -3.62
C GLU A 96 -12.79 1.12 -4.88
N SER A 97 -13.59 0.74 -5.89
CA SER A 97 -13.14 0.26 -7.19
C SER A 97 -12.18 1.21 -7.90
N HIS A 98 -12.27 2.52 -7.66
CA HIS A 98 -11.37 3.51 -8.23
C HIS A 98 -10.01 3.49 -7.55
N VAL A 99 -9.97 3.30 -6.22
CA VAL A 99 -8.72 3.26 -5.45
C VAL A 99 -7.90 2.03 -5.86
N ILE A 100 -8.56 0.86 -5.87
CA ILE A 100 -7.96 -0.40 -6.31
C ILE A 100 -7.48 -0.30 -7.77
N LEU A 101 -8.27 0.31 -8.66
CA LEU A 101 -7.86 0.50 -10.06
C LEU A 101 -6.59 1.35 -10.20
N TRP A 102 -6.41 2.37 -9.35
CA TRP A 102 -5.20 3.19 -9.36
C TRP A 102 -3.97 2.40 -8.92
N GLU A 103 -4.10 1.55 -7.90
CA GLU A 103 -3.03 0.67 -7.42
C GLU A 103 -2.60 -0.33 -8.49
N ASP A 104 -3.58 -1.05 -9.06
CA ASP A 104 -3.36 -2.00 -10.13
C ASP A 104 -2.73 -1.34 -11.36
N ALA A 105 -3.20 -0.14 -11.74
CA ALA A 105 -2.64 0.60 -12.86
C ALA A 105 -1.16 0.95 -12.62
N LEU A 106 -0.80 1.45 -11.44
CA LEU A 106 0.59 1.76 -11.12
C LEU A 106 1.47 0.49 -11.09
N LEU A 107 0.96 -0.62 -10.57
CA LEU A 107 1.66 -1.91 -10.58
C LEU A 107 1.93 -2.37 -12.02
N VAL A 108 0.91 -2.37 -12.87
CA VAL A 108 1.04 -2.77 -14.29
C VAL A 108 2.02 -1.84 -15.02
N ILE A 109 1.93 -0.53 -14.81
CA ILE A 109 2.86 0.44 -15.43
C ILE A 109 4.30 0.13 -15.02
N ALA A 110 4.56 -0.13 -13.73
CA ALA A 110 5.89 -0.50 -13.25
C ALA A 110 6.43 -1.77 -13.93
N LEU A 111 5.60 -2.81 -14.05
CA LEU A 111 5.98 -4.09 -14.67
C LEU A 111 6.24 -3.94 -16.18
N VAL A 112 5.47 -3.12 -16.87
CA VAL A 112 5.67 -2.83 -18.31
C VAL A 112 6.96 -2.04 -18.55
N LEU A 113 7.31 -1.12 -17.65
CA LEU A 113 8.51 -0.31 -17.76
C LEU A 113 9.80 -1.10 -17.50
N ASP A 114 9.77 -2.08 -16.59
CA ASP A 114 10.91 -2.93 -16.25
C ASP A 114 10.48 -4.41 -16.08
N PRO A 115 10.20 -5.15 -17.18
CA PRO A 115 9.76 -6.53 -17.10
C PRO A 115 10.83 -7.47 -16.53
N MET A 116 12.10 -7.08 -16.60
CA MET A 116 13.21 -7.84 -16.02
C MET A 116 13.25 -7.74 -14.48
N ALA A 117 12.49 -6.81 -13.88
CA ALA A 117 12.29 -6.73 -12.44
C ALA A 117 11.81 -8.04 -11.82
N MET A 118 10.98 -8.79 -12.57
CA MET A 118 10.42 -10.07 -12.11
C MET A 118 11.38 -11.25 -12.22
N LEU A 119 12.56 -11.05 -12.81
CA LEU A 119 13.59 -12.09 -12.95
C LEU A 119 14.72 -11.96 -11.92
N GLN A 120 14.63 -10.97 -11.02
CA GLN A 120 15.65 -10.76 -10.00
C GLN A 120 15.55 -11.77 -8.84
N PRO A 121 16.64 -12.06 -8.11
CA PRO A 121 16.66 -13.10 -7.07
C PRO A 121 15.58 -12.95 -5.97
N LEU A 122 15.14 -11.72 -5.71
CA LEU A 122 14.11 -11.41 -4.72
C LEU A 122 12.71 -11.22 -5.31
N ALA A 123 12.52 -11.49 -6.61
CA ALA A 123 11.21 -11.43 -7.24
C ALA A 123 10.22 -12.42 -6.59
N MET A 124 10.69 -13.55 -6.06
CA MET A 124 9.84 -14.48 -5.31
C MET A 124 9.25 -13.85 -4.04
N VAL A 125 9.96 -12.91 -3.40
CA VAL A 125 9.44 -12.18 -2.23
C VAL A 125 8.32 -11.24 -2.66
N ALA A 126 8.46 -10.56 -3.80
CA ALA A 126 7.39 -9.73 -4.37
C ALA A 126 6.16 -10.57 -4.76
N VAL A 127 6.37 -11.74 -5.36
CA VAL A 127 5.27 -12.67 -5.70
C VAL A 127 4.56 -13.15 -4.45
N ALA A 128 5.31 -13.51 -3.39
CA ALA A 128 4.72 -13.90 -2.12
C ALA A 128 3.94 -12.73 -1.49
N ALA A 129 4.45 -11.49 -1.57
CA ALA A 129 3.75 -10.30 -1.10
C ALA A 129 2.40 -10.14 -1.81
N LEU A 130 2.39 -10.14 -3.15
CA LEU A 130 1.17 -10.00 -3.95
C LEU A 130 0.20 -11.17 -3.73
N ALA A 131 0.71 -12.38 -3.49
CA ALA A 131 -0.14 -13.52 -3.16
C ALA A 131 -0.85 -13.33 -1.80
N MET A 132 -0.14 -12.81 -0.78
CA MET A 132 -0.74 -12.55 0.53
C MET A 132 -1.77 -11.42 0.47
N LEU A 133 -1.45 -10.32 -0.24
CA LEU A 133 -2.40 -9.21 -0.44
C LEU A 133 -3.62 -9.64 -1.25
N GLY A 134 -3.43 -10.44 -2.31
CA GLY A 134 -4.54 -11.00 -3.07
C GLY A 134 -5.42 -11.94 -2.26
N LEU A 135 -4.83 -12.71 -1.33
CA LEU A 135 -5.59 -13.55 -0.39
C LEU A 135 -6.36 -12.71 0.63
N ALA A 136 -5.77 -11.63 1.15
CA ALA A 136 -6.45 -10.69 2.05
C ALA A 136 -7.69 -10.08 1.38
N ALA A 137 -7.51 -9.48 0.21
CA ALA A 137 -8.62 -8.90 -0.56
C ALA A 137 -9.69 -9.95 -0.93
N THR A 138 -9.29 -11.18 -1.25
CA THR A 138 -10.25 -12.26 -1.53
C THR A 138 -11.04 -12.67 -0.29
N GLU A 139 -10.41 -12.67 0.88
CA GLU A 139 -11.08 -12.97 2.15
C GLU A 139 -12.17 -11.94 2.44
N ASP A 140 -11.84 -10.65 2.33
CA ASP A 140 -12.77 -9.55 2.55
C ASP A 140 -13.95 -9.57 1.57
N MET A 141 -13.65 -9.65 0.26
CA MET A 141 -14.67 -9.73 -0.79
C MET A 141 -15.65 -10.90 -0.63
N LEU A 142 -15.18 -12.04 -0.11
CA LEU A 142 -16.00 -13.24 0.08
C LEU A 142 -16.62 -13.31 1.49
N GLY A 143 -16.27 -12.38 2.40
CA GLY A 143 -16.68 -12.41 3.80
C GLY A 143 -16.27 -13.69 4.53
N ILE A 144 -15.19 -14.34 4.09
CA ILE A 144 -14.70 -15.59 4.69
C ILE A 144 -14.02 -15.23 6.00
N ARG A 145 -14.35 -15.90 7.10
CA ARG A 145 -13.69 -15.71 8.40
C ARG A 145 -13.21 -17.04 8.94
N PRO A 146 -12.08 -17.56 8.42
CA PRO A 146 -11.56 -18.83 8.90
C PRO A 146 -11.21 -18.63 10.37
N LEU A 147 -11.82 -19.42 11.28
CA LEU A 147 -11.68 -19.33 12.74
C LEU A 147 -12.56 -18.27 13.45
N GLY A 148 -13.52 -17.66 12.75
CA GLY A 148 -14.43 -16.66 13.34
C GLY A 148 -13.80 -15.28 13.57
N VAL A 149 -12.54 -15.13 13.15
CA VAL A 149 -11.77 -13.89 13.05
C VAL A 149 -11.34 -13.74 11.59
N GLY A 150 -11.24 -12.50 11.10
CA GLY A 150 -10.63 -12.24 9.80
C GLY A 150 -9.12 -12.48 9.87
N LEU A 151 -8.55 -13.14 8.88
CA LEU A 151 -7.11 -13.28 8.68
C LEU A 151 -6.53 -12.13 7.84
N GLU A 152 -7.39 -11.34 7.22
CA GLU A 152 -7.09 -10.17 6.37
C GLU A 152 -5.94 -9.33 6.93
N ASP A 153 -6.11 -8.72 8.12
CA ASP A 153 -5.06 -7.90 8.75
C ASP A 153 -3.70 -8.61 8.83
N TYR A 154 -3.69 -9.90 9.13
CA TYR A 154 -2.44 -10.68 9.24
C TYR A 154 -1.81 -10.94 7.87
N LEU A 155 -2.65 -11.24 6.88
CA LEU A 155 -2.21 -11.43 5.49
C LEU A 155 -1.66 -10.14 4.93
N GLU A 156 -2.28 -9.00 5.21
CA GLU A 156 -1.80 -7.67 4.83
C GLU A 156 -0.47 -7.32 5.50
N ILE A 157 -0.36 -7.51 6.82
CA ILE A 157 0.90 -7.29 7.55
C ILE A 157 2.04 -8.09 6.90
N ILE A 158 1.81 -9.38 6.59
CA ILE A 158 2.81 -10.23 5.94
C ILE A 158 3.09 -9.73 4.51
N GLY A 159 2.05 -9.42 3.75
CA GLY A 159 2.13 -8.92 2.38
C GLY A 159 2.94 -7.64 2.28
N PHE A 160 2.57 -6.61 3.04
CA PHE A 160 3.27 -5.33 3.12
C PHE A 160 4.69 -5.46 3.64
N SER A 161 4.96 -6.39 4.58
CA SER A 161 6.31 -6.67 5.04
C SER A 161 7.19 -7.23 3.92
N PHE A 162 6.70 -8.23 3.19
CA PHE A 162 7.43 -8.81 2.06
C PHE A 162 7.61 -7.82 0.92
N TRP A 163 6.57 -7.04 0.62
CA TRP A 163 6.63 -5.97 -0.37
C TRP A 163 7.73 -4.96 0.00
N SER A 164 7.75 -4.49 1.24
CA SER A 164 8.75 -3.54 1.72
C SER A 164 10.17 -4.09 1.68
N VAL A 165 10.37 -5.36 2.06
CA VAL A 165 11.67 -6.05 1.94
C VAL A 165 12.14 -6.09 0.49
N TYR A 166 11.24 -6.43 -0.46
CA TYR A 166 11.56 -6.45 -1.88
C TYR A 166 12.00 -5.06 -2.38
N LEU A 167 11.27 -4.00 -2.03
CA LEU A 167 11.57 -2.64 -2.47
C LEU A 167 12.89 -2.12 -1.89
N LEU A 168 13.13 -2.35 -0.61
CA LEU A 168 14.37 -1.93 0.04
C LEU A 168 15.58 -2.67 -0.56
N ALA A 169 15.45 -3.96 -0.83
CA ALA A 169 16.50 -4.70 -1.52
C ALA A 169 16.72 -4.19 -2.95
N ARG A 170 15.66 -3.82 -3.68
CA ARG A 170 15.76 -3.16 -5.00
C ARG A 170 16.40 -1.77 -4.93
N ALA A 171 16.23 -1.05 -3.83
CA ALA A 171 16.88 0.24 -3.62
C ALA A 171 18.39 0.09 -3.40
N TRP A 172 18.82 -0.95 -2.67
CA TRP A 172 20.23 -1.19 -2.35
C TRP A 172 21.03 -1.97 -3.39
N ALA A 173 20.37 -2.67 -4.33
CA ALA A 173 21.05 -3.41 -5.40
C ALA A 173 21.63 -2.52 -6.54
N ARG A 174 21.79 -1.21 -6.32
CA ARG A 174 22.17 -0.19 -7.34
C ARG A 174 23.43 0.58 -6.96
#